data_AF-A0A963C1P3-F1
#
_entry.id   AF-A0A963C1P3-F1
#
_cell.length_a   1.000
_cell.length_b   1.000
_cell.length_c   1.000
_cell.angle_alpha   90.00
_cell.angle_beta   90.00
_cell.angle_gamma   90.00
#
_symmetry.space_group_name_H-M   'P 1'
#
loop_
_entity.id
_entity.type
_entity.pdbx_description
1 polymer ?
#
loop_
_entity_poly.entity_id
_entity_poly.type
_entity_poly.pdbx_seq_one_letter_code
_entity_poly.pdbx_strand_id
1 'polypeptide(L)' 'APEGYLPWFAVPGRRSADHTLVTGHWSALGLKIEPNLLALDSGCLWGRHLTAVRLPERRVFQVDCSREEVT' A
#
# COMPACT_ATOMS: atom_id res chain seq x y z
N ALA A 1 11.26 0.41 9.42
CA ALA A 1 11.68 1.80 9.71
C ALA A 1 13.05 1.72 10.41
N PRO A 2 13.87 2.78 10.37
CA PRO A 2 15.12 2.82 11.13
C PRO A 2 14.87 2.57 12.62
N GLU A 3 15.91 2.15 13.33
CA GLU A 3 15.85 1.97 14.79
C GLU A 3 15.33 3.25 15.46
N GLY A 4 14.39 3.10 16.40
CA GLY A 4 13.74 4.21 17.10
C GLY A 4 12.56 4.87 16.36
N TYR A 5 12.27 4.48 15.12
CA TYR A 5 11.16 5.06 14.33
C TYR A 5 10.08 4.03 14.01
N LEU A 6 8.83 4.49 13.91
CA LEU A 6 7.69 3.70 13.47
C LEU A 6 7.12 4.27 12.17
N PRO A 7 6.63 3.42 11.24
CA PRO A 7 5.78 3.91 10.18
C PRO A 7 4.49 4.50 10.78
N TRP A 8 3.98 5.58 10.18
CA TRP A 8 2.86 6.35 10.74
C TRP A 8 1.62 5.51 11.06
N PHE A 9 1.33 4.48 10.25
CA PHE A 9 0.20 3.58 10.46
C PHE A 9 0.37 2.60 11.63
N ALA A 10 1.59 2.43 12.14
CA ALA A 10 1.90 1.57 13.29
C ALA A 10 2.07 2.37 14.60
N VAL A 11 1.94 3.70 14.57
CA VAL A 11 2.06 4.54 15.77
C VAL A 11 0.95 4.19 16.78
N PRO A 12 1.30 3.88 18.04
CA PRO A 12 0.32 3.61 19.08
C PRO A 12 -0.58 4.82 19.35
N GLY A 13 -1.86 4.58 19.66
CA GLY A 13 -2.80 5.65 20.01
C GLY A 13 -3.24 6.54 18.85
N ARG A 14 -2.90 6.20 17.59
CA ARG A 14 -3.44 6.92 16.42
C ARG A 14 -4.97 6.86 16.43
N ARG A 15 -5.63 7.95 16.03
CA ARG A 15 -7.10 8.05 16.01
C ARG A 15 -7.78 7.02 15.10
N SER A 16 -7.07 6.52 14.09
CA SER A 16 -7.57 5.54 13.12
C SER A 16 -7.23 4.09 13.48
N ALA A 17 -6.93 3.80 14.75
CA ALA A 17 -6.47 2.47 15.17
C ALA A 17 -7.48 1.34 14.94
N ASP A 18 -8.77 1.68 15.00
CA ASP A 18 -9.95 0.82 14.85
C ASP A 18 -10.48 0.73 13.40
N HIS A 19 -9.90 1.49 12.47
CA HIS A 19 -10.31 1.51 11.07
C HIS A 19 -9.37 0.68 10.20
N THR A 20 -9.89 0.14 9.09
CA THR A 20 -9.01 -0.38 8.02
C THR A 20 -8.48 0.80 7.20
N LEU A 21 -7.17 1.00 7.19
CA LEU A 21 -6.51 2.02 6.39
C LEU A 21 -6.28 1.51 4.96
N VAL A 22 -6.78 2.22 3.95
CA VAL A 22 -6.39 2.02 2.54
C VAL A 22 -5.49 3.18 2.15
N THR A 23 -4.26 2.90 1.72
CA THR A 23 -3.27 3.95 1.48
C THR A 23 -2.40 3.65 0.26
N GLY A 24 -1.79 4.70 -0.28
CA GLY A 24 -0.81 4.62 -1.37
C GLY A 24 0.35 5.58 -1.09
N HIS A 25 0.87 6.25 -2.13
CA HIS A 25 1.94 7.26 -2.09
C HIS A 25 3.34 6.75 -1.70
N TRP A 26 3.43 5.77 -0.78
CA TRP A 26 4.70 5.24 -0.28
C TRP A 26 5.12 3.97 -1.01
N SER A 27 5.48 4.07 -2.29
CA SER A 27 5.87 2.93 -3.13
C SER A 27 7.05 2.09 -2.60
N ALA A 28 7.93 2.69 -1.78
CA ALA A 28 9.03 1.99 -1.13
C ALA A 28 8.54 1.00 -0.04
N LEU A 29 7.33 1.20 0.49
CA LEU A 29 6.67 0.25 1.38
C LEU A 29 6.19 -0.99 0.62
N GLY A 30 5.80 -0.82 -0.64
CA GLY A 30 5.23 -1.87 -1.49
C GLY A 30 3.81 -2.27 -1.10
N LEU A 31 3.32 -3.36 -1.71
CA LEU A 31 2.01 -3.92 -1.39
C LEU A 31 2.03 -4.55 0.01
N LYS A 32 1.13 -4.11 0.89
CA LYS A 32 0.88 -4.75 2.19
C LYS A 32 -0.61 -4.98 2.41
N ILE A 33 -0.96 -6.22 2.76
CA ILE A 33 -2.32 -6.64 3.12
C ILE A 33 -2.28 -7.18 4.54
N GLU A 34 -2.73 -6.37 5.49
CA GLU A 34 -2.76 -6.67 6.92
C GLU A 34 -4.19 -6.44 7.46
N PRO A 35 -4.55 -6.94 8.67
CA PRO A 35 -5.92 -6.84 9.18
C PRO A 35 -6.52 -5.43 9.17
N ASN A 36 -5.74 -4.39 9.48
CA ASN A 36 -6.17 -2.99 9.50
C ASN A 36 -5.40 -2.08 8.52
N LEU A 37 -4.69 -2.65 7.54
CA LEU A 37 -3.92 -1.89 6.55
C LEU A 37 -3.94 -2.57 5.17
N LEU A 38 -4.30 -1.80 4.15
CA LEU A 38 -4.16 -2.10 2.74
C LEU A 38 -3.28 -1.01 2.10
N ALA A 39 -1.97 -1.24 2.01
CA ALA A 39 -1.06 -0.36 1.29
C ALA A 39 -0.99 -0.80 -0.17
N LEU A 40 -1.62 -0.03 -1.07
CA LEU A 40 -1.85 -0.40 -2.47
C LEU A 40 -0.80 0.15 -3.43
N ASP A 41 0.04 1.09 -2.99
CA ASP A 41 1.12 1.62 -3.83
C ASP A 41 2.26 0.60 -3.96
N SER A 42 2.08 -0.30 -4.93
CA SER A 42 3.06 -1.27 -5.37
C SER A 42 4.13 -0.67 -6.29
N GLY A 43 4.08 0.63 -6.58
CA GLY A 43 5.09 1.32 -7.36
C GLY A 43 4.97 1.18 -8.88
N CYS A 44 3.77 1.30 -9.44
CA CYS A 44 3.52 1.27 -10.89
C CYS A 44 4.48 2.16 -11.68
N LEU A 45 4.65 3.42 -11.27
CA LEU A 45 5.58 4.39 -11.89
C LEU A 45 7.03 3.87 -11.98
N TRP A 46 7.42 2.98 -11.07
CA TRP A 46 8.76 2.41 -10.99
C TRP A 46 8.88 1.11 -11.82
N GLY A 47 7.95 0.84 -12.74
CA GLY A 47 7.92 -0.37 -13.55
C GLY A 47 7.50 -1.62 -12.77
N ARG A 48 6.77 -1.45 -11.67
CA ARG A 48 6.14 -2.55 -10.92
C ARG A 48 4.69 -2.69 -11.36
N HIS A 49 3.76 -2.74 -10.42
CA HIS A 49 2.36 -3.03 -10.72
C HIS A 49 1.46 -1.86 -10.30
N LEU A 50 0.32 -1.74 -10.97
CA LEU A 50 -0.86 -1.04 -10.44
C LEU A 50 -1.72 -2.06 -9.71
N THR A 51 -2.09 -1.77 -8.45
CA THR A 51 -2.80 -2.73 -7.58
C THR A 51 -4.19 -2.24 -7.23
N ALA A 52 -5.16 -3.15 -7.27
CA ALA A 52 -6.51 -2.98 -6.73
C ALA A 52 -6.86 -4.12 -5.75
N VAL A 53 -7.76 -3.85 -4.80
CA VAL A 53 -8.27 -4.84 -3.85
C VAL A 53 -9.79 -4.83 -3.85
N ARG A 54 -10.41 -6.00 -4.05
CA ARG A 54 -11.86 -6.19 -3.92
C ARG A 54 -12.21 -6.54 -2.47
N LEU A 55 -13.16 -5.80 -1.90
CA LEU A 55 -13.73 -6.06 -0.58
C LEU A 55 -15.05 -6.86 -0.71
N PRO A 56 -15.46 -7.64 0.31
CA PRO A 56 -14.82 -7.77 1.62
C PRO A 56 -13.69 -8.82 1.67
N GLU A 57 -13.54 -9.68 0.66
CA GLU A 57 -12.63 -10.84 0.73
C GLU A 57 -11.15 -10.44 0.61
N ARG A 58 -10.86 -9.17 0.35
CA ARG A 58 -9.52 -8.60 0.16
C ARG A 58 -8.74 -9.29 -0.96
N ARG A 59 -9.44 -9.66 -2.03
CA ARG A 59 -8.82 -10.25 -3.22
C ARG A 59 -8.00 -9.19 -3.96
N VAL A 60 -6.72 -9.47 -4.17
CA VAL A 60 -5.78 -8.59 -4.87
C VAL A 60 -5.87 -8.80 -6.38
N PHE A 61 -5.83 -7.71 -7.13
CA PHE A 61 -5.69 -7.67 -8.59
C PHE A 61 -4.51 -6.76 -8.93
N GLN A 62 -3.63 -7.21 -9.82
CA GLN A 62 -2.47 -6.45 -10.26
C GLN A 62 -2.33 -6.53 -11.78
N VAL A 63 -1.92 -5.42 -12.37
CA VAL A 63 -1.47 -5.34 -13.76
C VAL A 63 -0.05 -4.81 -13.79
N ASP A 64 0.76 -5.36 -14.70
CA ASP A 64 2.13 -4.90 -14.93
C ASP A 64 2.08 -3.49 -15.53
N CYS A 65 2.90 -2.59 -14.99
CA CYS A 65 3.11 -1.28 -15.58
C CYS A 65 4.35 -1.33 -16.47
N SER A 66 4.17 -1.13 -17.77
CA SER A 66 5.29 -0.91 -18.67
C SER A 66 5.95 0.44 -18.33
N ARG A 67 7.28 0.55 -18.56
CA ARG A 67 7.96 1.87 -18.52
C ARG A 67 7.63 2.73 -19.74
N GLU A 68 6.79 2.23 -20.65
CA GLU A 68 6.52 2.77 -21.98
C GLU A 68 5.04 3.15 -22.11
N GLU A 69 4.56 4.07 -21.28
CA GLU A 69 3.36 4.87 -21.55
C GLU A 69 3.59 6.32 -21.08
N VAL A 70 4.73 6.88 -21.46
CA VAL A 70 4.96 8.33 -21.49
C VAL A 70 5.74 8.64 -22.77
N THR A 71 5.04 8.62 -23.90
CA THR A 71 5.47 9.26 -25.15
C THR A 71 4.41 10.23 -25.58
#